data_AF-A0A919S0L6-F1
#
_entry.id   AF-A0A919S0L6-F1
#
_cell.length_a   1.000
_cell.length_b   1.000
_cell.length_c   1.000
_cell.angle_alpha   90.00
_cell.angle_beta   90.00
_cell.angle_gamma   90.00
#
_symmetry.space_group_name_H-M   'P 1'
#
loop_
_entity.id
_entity.type
_entity.pdbx_description
1 polymer ?
#
loop_
_entity_poly.entity_id
_entity_poly.type
_entity_poly.pdbx_seq_one_letter_code
_entity_poly.pdbx_strand_id
1 'polypeptide(L)'
;MKNELRSIELTEGLYWVGEDEGVDGLHCNSYLIIDDREDALIDPGSVLDFEKVFSNVTKLIPLENIKYVIFNYGSEIGNEVIKNLSYILINKKEENH
;
A
#
# COMPACT_ATOMS: atom_id res chain seq x y z
N MET A 1 -23.14 0.86 5.76
CA MET A 1 -22.15 1.36 6.74
C MET A 1 -20.94 1.82 5.95
N LYS A 2 -20.39 3.01 6.21
CA LYS A 2 -19.12 3.41 5.59
C LYS A 2 -18.05 2.48 6.17
N ASN A 3 -17.38 1.68 5.33
CA ASN A 3 -16.21 0.91 5.75
C ASN A 3 -15.18 1.91 6.32
N GLU A 4 -14.99 1.87 7.62
CA GLU A 4 -13.95 2.66 8.28
C GLU A 4 -12.59 2.09 7.86
N LEU A 5 -11.80 2.92 7.19
CA LEU A 5 -10.41 2.66 6.85
C LEU A 5 -9.64 2.26 8.11
N ARG A 6 -9.13 1.03 8.17
CA ARG A 6 -8.49 0.49 9.36
C ARG A 6 -7.21 -0.24 9.00
N SER A 7 -6.06 0.40 9.27
CA SER A 7 -4.82 -0.34 9.41
C SER A 7 -4.85 -1.16 10.70
N ILE A 8 -4.24 -2.35 10.66
CA ILE A 8 -4.17 -3.26 11.81
C ILE A 8 -2.71 -3.56 12.07
N GLU A 9 -2.22 -3.24 13.28
CA GLU A 9 -0.90 -3.68 13.72
C GLU A 9 -0.95 -5.18 14.03
N LEU A 10 -0.07 -5.95 13.38
CA LEU A 10 0.02 -7.40 13.55
C LEU A 10 1.08 -7.77 14.59
N THR A 11 2.19 -7.04 14.57
CA THR A 11 3.29 -7.07 15.54
C THR A 11 4.05 -5.74 15.43
N GLU A 12 4.96 -5.46 16.36
CA GLU A 12 5.79 -4.26 16.36
C GLU A 12 6.40 -3.99 14.97
N GLY A 13 6.11 -2.82 14.42
CA GLY A 13 6.60 -2.38 13.12
C GLY A 13 5.95 -3.04 11.89
N LEU A 14 4.98 -3.95 12.05
CA LEU A 14 4.29 -4.61 10.94
C LEU A 14 2.78 -4.35 10.98
N TYR A 15 2.30 -3.70 9.92
CA TYR A 15 0.89 -3.32 9.78
C TYR A 15 0.29 -3.98 8.55
N TRP A 16 -0.92 -4.49 8.67
CA TRP A 16 -1.79 -4.72 7.53
C TRP A 16 -2.48 -3.40 7.16
N VAL A 17 -2.40 -3.02 5.88
CA VAL A 17 -2.91 -1.75 5.33
C VAL A 17 -3.84 -1.96 4.13
N GLY A 18 -4.18 -3.22 3.85
CA GLY A 18 -5.03 -3.62 2.72
C GLY A 18 -6.52 -3.34 2.93
N GLU A 19 -7.34 -4.03 2.14
CA GLU A 19 -8.80 -3.95 2.19
C GLU A 19 -9.44 -5.34 2.34
N ASP A 20 -10.49 -5.40 3.16
CA ASP A 20 -11.27 -6.60 3.47
C ASP A 20 -12.20 -7.02 2.31
N GLU A 21 -12.78 -6.06 1.59
CA GLU A 21 -13.67 -6.26 0.43
C GLU A 21 -12.93 -5.98 -0.89
N GLY A 22 -11.98 -6.85 -1.24
CA GLY A 22 -11.27 -6.76 -2.52
C GLY A 22 -12.22 -6.82 -3.73
N VAL A 23 -11.93 -6.03 -4.77
CA VAL A 23 -12.72 -6.08 -6.01
C VAL A 23 -12.53 -7.43 -6.69
N ASP A 24 -13.62 -8.04 -7.16
CA ASP A 24 -13.65 -9.35 -7.82
C ASP A 24 -13.06 -10.52 -7.01
N GLY A 25 -13.06 -10.43 -5.68
CA GLY A 25 -12.58 -11.49 -4.78
C GLY A 25 -11.06 -11.57 -4.66
N LEU A 26 -10.34 -10.57 -5.20
CA LEU A 26 -8.91 -10.40 -4.98
C LEU A 26 -8.68 -9.67 -3.65
N HIS A 27 -8.52 -10.42 -2.58
CA HIS A 27 -8.05 -9.88 -1.31
C HIS A 27 -6.57 -9.49 -1.45
N CYS A 28 -6.29 -8.18 -1.56
CA CYS A 28 -4.93 -7.69 -1.57
C CYS A 28 -4.43 -7.59 -0.13
N ASN A 29 -3.47 -8.45 0.21
CA ASN A 29 -2.83 -8.46 1.52
C ASN A 29 -1.70 -7.43 1.55
N SER A 30 -2.05 -6.15 1.54
CA SER A 30 -1.07 -5.09 1.62
C SER A 30 -0.52 -4.97 3.03
N TYR A 31 0.81 -4.94 3.16
CA TYR A 31 1.50 -4.77 4.43
C TYR A 31 2.46 -3.60 4.41
N LEU A 32 2.58 -2.90 5.53
CA LEU A 32 3.58 -1.88 5.74
C LEU A 32 4.52 -2.33 6.86
N ILE A 33 5.82 -2.37 6.54
CA ILE A 33 6.89 -2.51 7.52
C ILE A 33 7.41 -1.10 7.82
N ILE A 34 7.42 -0.74 9.09
CA ILE A 34 8.02 0.48 9.62
C ILE A 34 9.26 0.07 10.42
N ASP A 35 10.41 0.53 9.97
CA ASP A 35 11.71 0.28 10.61
C ASP A 35 12.53 1.56 10.59
N ASP A 36 13.34 1.81 11.62
CA ASP A 36 14.04 3.08 11.88
C ASP A 36 14.95 3.58 10.73
N ARG A 37 15.17 2.75 9.71
CA ARG A 37 16.04 3.04 8.57
C ARG A 37 15.35 2.94 7.21
N GLU A 38 14.41 2.00 7.04
CA GLU A 38 13.93 1.59 5.72
C GLU A 38 12.49 1.04 5.73
N ASP A 39 11.49 1.92 5.61
CA ASP A 39 10.09 1.50 5.51
C ASP A 39 9.81 0.80 4.16
N ALA A 40 8.99 -0.25 4.19
CA ALA A 40 8.65 -1.06 3.03
C ALA A 40 7.15 -1.30 2.92
N LEU A 41 6.57 -0.97 1.75
CA LEU A 41 5.20 -1.31 1.40
C LEU A 41 5.19 -2.58 0.55
N ILE A 42 4.54 -3.62 1.04
CA ILE A 42 4.42 -4.91 0.39
C ILE A 42 3.02 -5.02 -0.20
N ASP A 43 2.96 -5.37 -1.47
CA ASP A 43 1.77 -5.72 -2.21
C ASP A 43 0.64 -4.68 -2.10
N PRO A 44 0.85 -3.43 -2.57
CA PRO A 44 -0.11 -2.33 -2.41
C PRO A 44 -1.44 -2.53 -3.16
N GLY A 45 -1.65 -3.70 -3.77
CA GLY A 45 -2.89 -4.07 -4.44
C GLY A 45 -3.01 -3.52 -5.85
N SER A 46 -4.24 -3.42 -6.33
CA SER A 46 -4.59 -2.90 -7.66
C SER A 46 -4.92 -1.40 -7.61
N VAL A 47 -5.06 -0.75 -8.77
CA VAL A 47 -5.48 0.67 -8.86
C VAL A 47 -6.83 0.92 -8.20
N LEU A 48 -7.69 -0.10 -8.15
CA LEU A 48 -9.00 -0.01 -7.50
C LEU A 48 -8.88 0.13 -5.97
N ASP A 49 -7.79 -0.39 -5.40
CA ASP A 49 -7.52 -0.39 -3.96
C ASP A 49 -6.69 0.84 -3.52
N PHE A 50 -6.18 1.62 -4.49
CA PHE A 50 -5.20 2.68 -4.28
C PHE A 50 -5.60 3.67 -3.17
N GLU A 51 -6.79 4.26 -3.25
CA GLU A 51 -7.24 5.29 -2.30
C GLU A 51 -7.23 4.80 -0.85
N LYS A 52 -7.57 3.53 -0.64
CA LYS A 52 -7.69 2.96 0.71
C LYS A 52 -6.33 2.56 1.26
N VAL A 53 -5.50 1.90 0.45
CA VAL A 53 -4.11 1.57 0.82
C VAL A 53 -3.32 2.85 1.06
N PHE A 54 -3.43 3.83 0.16
CA PHE A 54 -2.83 5.15 0.31
C PHE A 54 -3.24 5.82 1.63
N SER A 55 -4.55 5.86 1.91
CA SER A 55 -5.04 6.47 3.16
C SER A 55 -4.59 5.71 4.41
N ASN A 56 -4.50 4.37 4.36
CA ASN A 56 -4.04 3.57 5.49
C ASN A 56 -2.54 3.77 5.75
N VAL A 57 -1.73 3.84 4.69
CA VAL A 57 -0.28 4.06 4.78
C VAL A 57 0.06 5.47 5.26
N THR A 58 -0.56 6.50 4.68
CA THR A 58 -0.29 7.92 5.01
C THR A 58 -0.71 8.32 6.42
N LYS A 59 -1.58 7.53 7.08
CA LYS A 59 -1.89 7.69 8.51
C LYS A 59 -0.78 7.18 9.43
N LEU A 60 0.05 6.26 8.95
CA LEU A 60 1.12 5.63 9.73
C LEU A 60 2.45 6.35 9.51
N ILE A 61 2.79 6.64 8.25
CA ILE A 61 4.04 7.30 7.88
C ILE A 61 3.84 8.27 6.72
N PRO A 62 4.70 9.28 6.58
CA PRO A 62 4.85 10.02 5.34
C PRO A 62 5.32 9.13 4.18
N LEU A 63 4.85 9.38 2.95
CA LEU A 63 5.21 8.55 1.78
C LEU A 63 6.69 8.67 1.42
N GLU A 64 7.34 9.78 1.78
CA GLU A 64 8.77 9.98 1.59
C GLU A 64 9.61 8.92 2.29
N ASN A 65 9.14 8.39 3.42
CA ASN A 65 9.82 7.37 4.20
C ASN A 65 9.81 6.00 3.52
N ILE A 66 8.83 5.72 2.66
CA ILE A 66 8.76 4.46 1.91
C ILE A 66 9.96 4.38 0.97
N LYS A 67 10.88 3.48 1.31
CA LYS A 67 12.10 3.21 0.54
C LYS A 67 11.89 2.08 -0.45
N TYR A 68 11.05 1.11 -0.10
CA TYR A 68 10.78 -0.06 -0.92
C TYR A 68 9.29 -0.23 -1.16
N VAL A 69 8.95 -0.55 -2.42
CA VAL A 69 7.65 -1.10 -2.77
C VAL A 69 7.90 -2.49 -3.35
N ILE A 70 7.44 -3.51 -2.63
CA ILE A 70 7.66 -4.92 -2.97
C ILE A 70 6.36 -5.46 -3.56
N PHE A 71 6.43 -6.07 -4.73
CA PHE A 71 5.28 -6.67 -5.39
C PHE A 71 5.42 -8.18 -5.37
N ASN A 72 4.40 -8.89 -4.89
CA ASN A 72 4.42 -10.34 -4.82
C ASN A 72 3.32 -10.94 -5.70
N TYR A 73 3.52 -10.84 -7.02
CA TYR A 73 2.61 -11.38 -8.01
C TYR A 73 3.27 -12.46 -8.87
N GLY A 74 2.54 -13.54 -9.13
CA GLY A 74 2.87 -14.44 -10.23
C GLY A 74 2.84 -13.72 -11.58
N SER A 75 3.53 -14.28 -12.58
CA SER A 75 3.86 -13.66 -13.87
C SER A 75 2.71 -13.10 -14.73
N GLU A 76 1.45 -13.18 -14.30
CA GLU A 76 0.28 -12.73 -15.06
C GLU A 76 -0.33 -11.39 -14.60
N ILE A 77 0.03 -10.84 -13.43
CA ILE A 77 -0.60 -9.60 -12.87
C ILE A 77 0.33 -8.37 -12.93
N GLY A 78 1.55 -8.50 -13.49
CA GLY A 78 2.59 -7.47 -13.46
C GLY A 78 2.21 -6.08 -14.05
N ASN A 79 1.20 -5.99 -14.91
CA ASN A 79 0.79 -4.70 -15.51
C ASN A 79 0.02 -3.79 -14.54
N GLU A 80 -0.82 -4.35 -13.66
CA GLU A 80 -1.59 -3.55 -12.69
C GLU A 80 -0.70 -3.04 -11.55
N VAL A 81 0.27 -3.86 -11.18
CA VAL A 81 1.38 -3.53 -10.27
C VAL A 81 2.16 -2.30 -10.74
N ILE A 82 2.59 -2.29 -12.00
CA ILE A 82 3.38 -1.19 -12.55
C ILE A 82 2.55 0.10 -12.61
N LYS A 83 1.24 0.00 -12.89
CA LYS A 83 0.34 1.17 -12.83
C LYS A 83 0.27 1.73 -11.41
N ASN A 84 0.12 0.88 -10.40
CA ASN A 84 0.06 1.33 -9.01
C ASN A 84 1.36 1.96 -8.52
N LEU A 85 2.51 1.37 -8.87
CA LEU A 85 3.81 1.98 -8.59
C LEU A 85 3.89 3.37 -9.24
N SER A 86 3.43 3.51 -10.47
CA SER A 86 3.43 4.79 -11.18
C SER A 86 2.61 5.86 -10.45
N TYR A 87 1.44 5.51 -9.91
CA TYR A 87 0.61 6.43 -9.13
C TYR A 87 1.27 6.86 -7.82
N ILE A 88 1.87 5.93 -7.08
CA ILE A 88 2.59 6.24 -5.83
C ILE A 88 3.74 7.21 -6.10
N LEU A 89 4.51 6.96 -7.17
CA LEU A 89 5.66 7.81 -7.53
C LEU A 89 5.25 9.21 -8.00
N ILE A 90 4.11 9.35 -8.69
CA ILE A 90 3.58 10.65 -9.10
C ILE A 90 3.17 11.48 -7.88
N ASN A 91 2.40 10.91 -6.96
CA ASN A 91 1.91 11.63 -5.78
C ASN A 91 3.05 12.01 -4.81
N LYS A 92 4.05 11.15 -4.65
CA LYS A 92 5.28 11.46 -3.88
C LYS A 92 6.03 12.67 -4.45
N LYS A 93 5.89 12.98 -5.74
CA LYS A 93 6.51 14.16 -6.37
C LYS A 93 5.70 15.43 -6.13
N GLU A 94 4.37 15.35 -6.04
CA GLU A 94 3.50 16.51 -5.84
C GLU A 94 3.54 17.02 -4.39
N GLU A 95 3.76 16.15 -3.39
CA GLU A 95 3.92 16.55 -1.98
C GLU A 95 5.25 17.28 -1.69
N ASN A 96 6.23 17.20 -2.60
CA ASN A 96 7.55 17.82 -2.47
C ASN A 96 7.66 19.18 -3.20
N HIS A 97 6.53 19.77 -3.62
CA HIS A 97 6.42 21.09 -4.24
C HIS A 97 5.44 21.99 -3.48
#